data_AF-A0A973XPA2-F1
#
_entry.id   AF-A0A973XPA2-F1
#
_cell.length_a   1.000
_cell.length_b   1.000
_cell.length_c   1.000
_cell.angle_alpha   90.00
_cell.angle_beta   90.00
_cell.angle_gamma   90.00
#
_symmetry.space_group_name_H-M   'P 1'
#
loop_
_entity.id
_entity.type
_entity.pdbx_description
1 polymer ?
#
loop_
_entity_poly.entity_id
_entity_poly.type
_entity_poly.pdbx_seq_one_letter_code
_entity_poly.pdbx_strand_id
1 'polypeptide(L)' 'MAQYVIVYDNDLVQHVEADSAEHDISEGVFRFRNSDGDVIAWVREFNVNAVALASILKT' A
#
# COMPACT_ATOMS: atom_id res chain seq x y z
N MET A 1 0.91 9.12 -9.63
CA MET A 1 1.71 8.11 -8.92
C MET A 1 2.19 8.65 -7.57
N ALA A 2 1.63 8.06 -6.53
CA ALA A 2 1.89 8.34 -5.13
C ALA A 2 2.74 7.20 -4.54
N GLN A 3 3.51 7.48 -3.49
CA GLN A 3 4.29 6.43 -2.81
C GLN A 3 3.56 6.00 -1.54
N TYR A 4 3.43 4.70 -1.33
CA TYR A 4 2.88 4.10 -0.13
C TYR A 4 4.00 3.38 0.64
N VAL A 5 3.96 3.50 1.96
CA VAL A 5 4.84 2.79 2.89
C VAL A 5 4.00 1.78 3.65
N ILE A 6 4.43 0.53 3.61
CA ILE A 6 3.80 -0.60 4.29
C ILE A 6 4.77 -1.06 5.37
N VAL A 7 4.32 -1.04 6.62
CA VAL A 7 5.10 -1.51 7.77
C VAL A 7 4.53 -2.85 8.19
N TYR A 8 5.38 -3.87 8.22
CA TYR A 8 5.01 -5.23 8.62
C TYR A 8 5.27 -5.48 10.10
N ASP A 9 4.65 -6.52 10.65
CA ASP A 9 4.78 -6.94 12.06
C ASP A 9 6.21 -7.34 12.45
N ASN A 10 7.04 -7.71 11.48
CA ASN A 10 8.44 -8.09 11.65
C ASN A 10 9.42 -6.92 11.40
N ASP A 11 8.95 -5.68 11.49
CA ASP A 11 9.70 -4.45 11.19
C ASP A 11 10.20 -4.36 9.73
N LEU A 12 9.74 -5.23 8.83
CA LEU A 12 9.97 -5.06 7.40
C LEU A 12 9.21 -3.82 6.92
N VAL A 13 9.85 -3.03 6.06
CA VAL A 13 9.22 -1.88 5.41
C VAL A 13 9.26 -2.08 3.91
N GLN A 14 8.12 -1.94 3.24
CA GLN A 14 8.01 -1.98 1.79
C GLN A 14 7.49 -0.65 1.26
N HIS A 15 8.07 -0.23 0.13
CA HIS A 15 7.61 0.92 -0.62
C HIS A 15 6.86 0.44 -1.87
N VAL A 16 5.67 0.98 -2.11
CA VAL A 16 4.86 0.69 -3.30
C VAL A 16 4.54 2.01 -3.99
N GLU A 17 4.85 2.12 -5.27
CA GLU A 17 4.40 3.24 -6.09
C GLU A 17 3.08 2.87 -6.77
N ALA A 18 2.01 3.59 -6.44
CA ALA A 18 0.67 3.33 -6.94
C ALA A 18 -0.11 4.63 -7.10
N ASP A 19 -1.16 4.63 -7.91
CA ASP A 19 -2.05 5.78 -8.04
C ASP A 19 -3.13 5.78 -6.97
N SER A 20 -3.58 4.61 -6.52
CA SER A 20 -4.52 4.47 -5.41
C SER A 20 -4.23 3.25 -4.54
N ALA A 21 -4.73 3.29 -3.31
CA ALA A 21 -4.79 2.17 -2.40
C ALA A 21 -6.21 2.03 -1.84
N GLU A 22 -6.70 0.80 -1.73
CA GLU A 22 -8.05 0.47 -1.25
C GLU A 22 -7.95 -0.63 -0.20
N HIS A 23 -8.67 -0.48 0.92
CA HIS A 23 -8.79 -1.51 1.96
C HIS A 23 -10.09 -2.27 1.78
N ASP A 24 -9.98 -3.56 1.46
CA ASP A 24 -11.10 -4.48 1.44
C ASP A 24 -11.19 -5.19 2.79
N ILE A 25 -12.09 -4.70 3.63
CA ILE A 25 -12.33 -5.20 4.99
C ILE A 25 -12.87 -6.64 4.97
N SER A 26 -13.59 -7.02 3.91
CA SER A 26 -14.19 -8.36 3.82
C SER A 26 -13.14 -9.45 3.58
N GLU A 27 -12.08 -9.09 2.86
CA GLU A 27 -10.95 -9.98 2.56
C GLU A 27 -9.73 -9.73 3.47
N GLY A 28 -9.73 -8.64 4.23
CA GLY A 28 -8.60 -8.23 5.08
C GLY A 28 -7.35 -7.92 4.25
N VAL A 29 -7.50 -7.21 3.13
CA VAL A 29 -6.40 -6.90 2.21
C VAL A 29 -6.36 -5.43 1.82
N PHE A 30 -5.16 -4.89 1.68
CA PHE A 30 -4.92 -3.63 0.97
C PHE A 30 -4.52 -3.93 -0.46
N ARG A 31 -5.17 -3.29 -1.43
CA ARG A 31 -4.86 -3.40 -2.87
C ARG A 31 -4.33 -2.07 -3.37
N PHE A 32 -3.23 -2.10 -4.09
CA PHE A 32 -2.59 -0.94 -4.71
C PHE A 32 -2.80 -1.01 -6.21
N ARG A 33 -3.29 0.08 -6.82
CA ARG A 33 -3.62 0.12 -8.24
C ARG A 33 -2.81 1.17 -9.00
N ASN A 34 -2.49 0.87 -10.25
CA ASN A 34 -1.93 1.85 -11.19
C ASN A 34 -3.03 2.77 -11.76
N SER A 35 -2.64 3.68 -12.65
CA SER A 35 -3.55 4.62 -13.34
C SER A 35 -4.63 3.94 -14.18
N ASP A 36 -4.38 2.71 -14.63
CA ASP A 36 -5.30 1.94 -15.47
C ASP A 36 -6.33 1.17 -14.62
N GLY A 37 -6.16 1.16 -13.30
CA GLY A 37 -7.02 0.47 -12.34
C GLY A 37 -6.58 -0.96 -12.05
N ASP A 38 -5.48 -1.44 -12.64
CA ASP A 38 -4.94 -2.77 -12.40
C ASP A 38 -4.29 -2.86 -11.03
N VAL A 39 -4.50 -4.00 -10.34
CA VAL A 39 -3.83 -4.28 -9.06
C VAL A 39 -2.38 -4.65 -9.33
N ILE A 40 -1.45 -3.85 -8.82
CA ILE A 40 0.00 -4.05 -8.99
C ILE A 40 0.67 -4.65 -7.75
N ALA A 41 0.05 -4.47 -6.58
CA ALA A 41 0.48 -5.07 -5.33
C ALA A 41 -0.72 -5.27 -4.41
N TRP A 42 -0.62 -6.25 -3.51
CA TRP A 42 -1.57 -6.46 -2.43
C TRP A 42 -0.86 -6.97 -1.19
N VAL A 43 -1.41 -6.65 -0.03
CA VAL A 43 -0.91 -7.13 1.28
C VAL A 43 -2.09 -7.54 2.16
N ARG A 44 -1.91 -8.60 2.94
CA ARG A 44 -2.90 -9.04 3.94
C ARG A 44 -2.70 -8.29 5.25
N GLU A 45 -3.80 -7.80 5.79
CA GLU A 45 -3.88 -6.93 6.98
C GLU A 45 -3.21 -7.57 8.21
N PHE A 46 -3.30 -8.88 8.41
CA PHE A 46 -2.67 -9.57 9.55
C PHE A 46 -1.14 -9.63 9.52
N ASN A 47 -0.51 -9.17 8.43
CA ASN A 47 0.94 -9.04 8.35
C ASN A 47 1.38 -7.57 8.43
N VAL A 48 0.45 -6.61 8.54
CA VAL A 48 0.71 -5.19 8.33
C VAL A 48 0.29 -4.40 9.57
N ASN A 49 1.26 -3.76 10.20
CA ASN A 49 1.06 -2.83 11.30
C ASN A 49 0.46 -1.50 10.82
N ALA A 50 0.90 -1.00 9.66
CA ALA A 50 0.47 0.29 9.13
C ALA A 50 0.63 0.40 7.61
N VAL A 51 -0.27 1.15 6.98
CA VAL A 51 -0.15 1.64 5.60
C VAL A 51 -0.24 3.16 5.62
N ALA A 52 0.74 3.85 5.05
CA ALA A 52 0.77 5.29 4.99
C ALA A 52 1.07 5.78 3.57
N LEU A 53 0.41 6.87 3.16
CA LEU A 53 0.82 7.60 1.97
C LEU A 53 2.09 8.40 2.31
N ALA A 54 3.22 8.01 1.74
CA ALA A 54 4.41 8.84 1.74
C ALA A 54 4.19 9.98 0.75
N SER A 55 3.86 11.16 1.29
CA SER A 55 4.00 12.39 0.53
C SER A 55 5.47 12.62 0.23
N ILE A 56 5.95 12.15 -0.92
CA ILE A 56 7.22 12.63 -1.44
C ILE A 56 7.00 14.08 -1.84
N LEU A 57 7.50 15.00 -1.01
CA LEU A 57 7.73 16.37 -1.44
C LEU A 57 8.74 16.29 -2.59
N LYS A 58 8.27 16.24 -3.85
CA LYS A 58 9.12 16.43 -5.02
C LYS A 58 9.57 17.89 -4.99
N THR A 59 10.66 18.18 -4.29
CA THR A 59 11.46 19.40 -4.47
C THR A 59 12.20 19.33 -5.79
#